data_AF-A0A7S0LXD5-F1
#
_entry.id   AF-A0A7S0LXD5-F1
#
_cell.length_a   1.000
_cell.length_b   1.000
_cell.length_c   1.000
_cell.angle_alpha   90.00
_cell.angle_beta   90.00
_cell.angle_gamma   90.00
#
_symmetry.space_group_name_H-M   'P 1'
#
loop_
_entity.id
_entity.type
_entity.pdbx_description
1 polymer ?
#
loop_
_entity_poly.entity_id
_entity_poly.type
_entity_poly.pdbx_seq_one_letter_code
_entity_poly.pdbx_strand_id
1 'polypeptide(L)'
;SGATLDAARTRVEFTGMATVLFTAPLPPEGLHSMEFDVLGRDQCLVGIAVPDVDVETYLGHRRGGFGFFASEGTLKVDGDWKGGHGLTKFRRGDRVGVHVDMTR
;
A
#
# COMPACT_ATOMS: atom_id res chain seq x y z
N SER A 1 16.64 11.58 -0.66
CA SER A 1 15.33 11.39 -0.02
C SER A 1 15.53 10.50 1.20
N GLY A 2 14.84 10.76 2.30
CA GLY A 2 14.94 9.97 3.52
C GLY A 2 13.55 9.71 4.07
N ALA A 3 13.21 8.45 4.30
CA ALA A 3 12.04 8.05 5.07
C ALA A 3 12.54 7.70 6.48
N THR A 4 11.86 8.19 7.50
CA THR A 4 12.11 7.76 8.88
C THR A 4 10.90 7.00 9.36
N LEU A 5 11.15 5.80 9.89
CA LEU A 5 10.12 4.93 10.44
C LEU A 5 10.18 5.00 11.96
N ASP A 6 9.15 5.56 12.58
CA ASP A 6 8.94 5.41 14.02
C ASP A 6 8.15 4.11 14.25
N ALA A 7 8.88 3.02 14.51
CA ALA A 7 8.33 1.69 14.78
C ALA A 7 7.38 1.67 16.00
N ALA A 8 7.43 2.68 16.88
CA ALA A 8 6.55 2.78 18.04
C ALA A 8 5.21 3.48 17.75
N ARG A 9 5.04 4.10 16.56
CA ARG A 9 3.88 4.97 16.28
C ARG A 9 3.09 4.66 15.02
N THR A 10 3.45 3.64 14.24
CA THR A 10 2.77 3.33 12.95
C THR A 10 2.62 4.56 12.04
N ARG A 11 3.48 5.56 12.22
CA ARG A 11 3.41 6.85 11.52
C ARG A 11 4.60 6.96 10.59
N VAL A 12 4.29 7.25 9.33
CA VAL A 12 5.25 7.30 8.23
C VAL A 12 5.19 8.70 7.64
N GLU A 13 6.29 9.43 7.74
CA GLU A 13 6.41 10.75 7.15
C GLU A 13 7.45 10.71 6.03
N PHE A 14 7.08 11.19 4.85
CA PHE A 14 7.97 11.23 3.70
C PHE A 14 7.88 12.57 2.97
N THR A 15 9.02 13.02 2.45
CA THR A 15 9.14 14.16 1.54
C THR A 15 9.74 13.70 0.21
N GLY A 16 9.05 13.97 -0.91
CA GLY A 16 9.42 13.51 -2.25
C GLY A 16 8.85 12.13 -2.64
N MET A 17 9.31 11.55 -3.76
CA MET A 17 8.97 10.16 -4.11
C MET A 17 9.77 9.22 -3.20
N ALA A 18 9.06 8.52 -2.33
CA ALA A 18 9.65 7.53 -1.43
C ALA A 18 8.74 6.30 -1.40
N THR A 19 9.33 5.12 -1.60
CA THR A 19 8.66 3.84 -1.36
C THR A 19 9.00 3.41 0.06
N VAL A 20 7.99 3.27 0.91
CA VAL A 20 8.17 2.70 2.25
C VAL A 20 7.52 1.32 2.25
N LEU A 21 8.36 0.30 2.35
CA LEU A 21 7.91 -1.08 2.48
C LEU A 21 7.70 -1.39 3.96
N PHE A 22 6.45 -1.63 4.34
CA PHE A 22 6.13 -2.28 5.60
C PHE A 22 6.04 -3.78 5.38
N THR A 23 7.00 -4.49 5.95
CA THR A 23 6.94 -5.95 6.03
C THR A 23 6.63 -6.32 7.47
N ALA A 24 5.45 -6.90 7.68
CA ALA A 24 5.14 -7.61 8.90
C ALA A 24 5.04 -9.09 8.52
N PRO A 25 5.73 -10.01 9.22
CA PRO A 25 5.45 -11.42 9.07
C PRO A 25 3.99 -11.66 9.48
N LEU A 26 3.16 -12.10 8.53
CA LEU A 26 1.77 -12.46 8.78
C LEU A 26 1.69 -13.96 9.07
N PRO A 27 0.87 -14.39 10.05
CA PRO A 27 0.49 -15.80 10.19
C PRO A 27 -0.03 -16.36 8.86
N PRO A 28 0.16 -17.66 8.55
CA PRO A 28 -0.18 -18.21 7.23
C PRO A 28 -1.69 -18.29 6.94
N GLU A 29 -2.53 -18.06 7.95
CA GLU A 29 -3.98 -18.19 7.88
C GLU A 29 -4.65 -17.04 8.63
N GLY A 30 -5.88 -16.71 8.20
CA GLY A 30 -6.73 -15.72 8.86
C GLY A 30 -6.88 -14.42 8.07
N LEU A 31 -7.65 -13.51 8.67
CA LEU A 31 -7.85 -12.15 8.17
C LEU A 31 -6.83 -11.22 8.84
N HIS A 32 -5.98 -10.60 8.03
CA HIS A 32 -5.01 -9.63 8.51
C HIS A 32 -5.34 -8.24 7.96
N SER A 33 -5.23 -7.25 8.83
CA SER A 33 -5.56 -5.87 8.50
C SER A 33 -4.46 -4.95 8.98
N MET A 34 -4.10 -3.97 8.15
CA MET A 34 -3.24 -2.87 8.54
C MET A 34 -3.94 -1.55 8.22
N GLU A 35 -3.94 -0.63 9.16
CA GLU A 35 -4.60 0.66 9.01
C GLU A 35 -3.60 1.80 9.16
N PHE A 36 -3.85 2.90 8.44
CA PHE A 36 -3.02 4.10 8.49
C PHE A 36 -3.84 5.35 8.22
N ASP A 37 -3.38 6.47 8.78
CA ASP A 37 -3.97 7.79 8.57
C ASP A 37 -3.24 8.53 7.44
N VAL A 38 -4.00 9.17 6.56
CA VAL A 38 -3.47 9.95 5.43
C VAL A 38 -3.19 11.38 5.88
N LEU A 39 -1.91 11.68 6.15
CA LEU A 39 -1.47 13.00 6.63
C LEU A 39 -1.08 13.97 5.51
N GLY A 40 -0.71 13.45 4.33
CA GLY A 40 -0.10 14.18 3.23
C GLY A 40 -0.90 14.18 1.92
N ARG A 41 -0.25 14.60 0.83
CA ARG A 41 -0.83 14.54 -0.52
C ARG A 41 -0.83 13.10 -1.03
N ASP A 42 -1.94 12.77 -1.66
CA ASP A 42 -2.44 11.55 -2.29
C ASP A 42 -1.52 10.80 -3.29
N GLN A 43 -0.25 11.17 -3.42
CA GLN A 43 0.71 10.47 -4.29
C GLN A 43 1.36 9.27 -3.57
N CYS A 44 0.53 8.32 -3.12
CA CYS A 44 1.01 7.08 -2.51
C CYS A 44 0.41 5.84 -3.18
N LEU A 45 1.22 4.78 -3.22
CA LEU A 45 0.80 3.43 -3.55
C LEU A 45 0.74 2.61 -2.27
N VAL A 46 -0.40 1.96 -2.03
CA VAL A 46 -0.62 1.14 -0.83
C VAL A 46 -1.18 -0.21 -1.24
N GLY A 47 -0.73 -1.30 -0.63
CA GLY A 47 -1.30 -2.62 -0.85
C GLY A 47 -0.47 -3.73 -0.21
N ILE A 48 -0.47 -4.90 -0.84
CA ILE A 48 0.12 -6.14 -0.30
C ILE A 48 1.04 -6.77 -1.34
N ALA A 49 2.13 -7.38 -0.90
CA ALA A 49 2.97 -8.23 -1.72
C ALA A 49 3.33 -9.51 -0.98
N VAL A 50 3.47 -10.62 -1.72
CA VAL A 50 4.11 -11.84 -1.20
C VAL A 50 5.60 -11.59 -0.98
N PRO A 51 6.27 -12.41 -0.15
CA PRO A 51 7.72 -12.32 0.02
C PRO A 51 8.46 -12.33 -1.33
N ASP A 52 9.57 -11.60 -1.39
CA ASP A 52 10.49 -11.55 -2.54
C ASP A 52 9.97 -10.88 -3.82
N VAL A 53 8.77 -10.30 -3.81
CA VAL A 53 8.32 -9.45 -4.92
C VAL A 53 9.08 -8.13 -4.91
N ASP A 54 9.63 -7.78 -6.07
CA ASP A 54 10.19 -6.45 -6.33
C ASP A 54 9.09 -5.37 -6.23
N VAL A 55 9.26 -4.46 -5.27
CA VAL A 55 8.37 -3.32 -5.01
C VAL A 55 9.00 -1.97 -5.37
N GLU A 56 10.22 -1.94 -5.92
CA GLU A 56 10.94 -0.69 -6.18
C GLU A 56 10.38 0.07 -7.39
N THR A 57 9.81 -0.63 -8.37
CA THR A 57 9.22 0.01 -9.55
C THR A 57 7.83 0.57 -9.23
N TYR A 58 6.87 -0.33 -8.96
CA TYR A 58 5.52 -0.03 -8.48
C TYR A 58 4.96 -1.28 -7.82
N LEU A 59 4.33 -1.13 -6.66
CA LEU A 59 3.64 -2.24 -6.01
C LEU A 59 2.55 -2.81 -6.96
N GLY A 60 2.62 -4.11 -7.24
CA GLY A 60 1.74 -4.78 -8.20
C GLY A 60 2.20 -4.76 -9.66
N HIS A 61 3.40 -4.25 -9.95
CA HIS A 61 4.01 -4.37 -11.27
C HIS A 61 4.37 -5.82 -11.63
N ARG A 62 4.75 -6.62 -10.62
CA ARG A 62 5.01 -8.06 -10.77
C ARG A 62 3.88 -8.87 -10.14
N ARG A 63 3.72 -10.11 -10.63
CA ARG A 63 2.84 -11.10 -10.04
C ARG A 63 3.17 -11.29 -8.55
N GLY A 64 2.13 -11.41 -7.73
CA GLY A 64 2.27 -11.56 -6.28
C GLY A 64 2.23 -10.23 -5.52
N GLY A 65 2.16 -9.09 -6.21
CA GLY A 65 1.87 -7.78 -5.62
C GLY A 65 0.52 -7.22 -6.07
N PHE A 66 -0.08 -6.42 -5.21
CA PHE A 66 -1.31 -5.65 -5.47
C PHE A 66 -1.12 -4.25 -4.90
N GLY A 67 -1.20 -3.21 -5.73
CA GLY A 67 -1.05 -1.82 -5.30
C GLY A 67 -2.28 -1.00 -5.64
N PHE A 68 -2.67 -0.08 -4.77
CA PHE A 68 -3.69 0.94 -5.02
C PHE A 68 -3.02 2.31 -5.08
N PHE A 69 -3.15 2.99 -6.22
CA PHE A 69 -2.62 4.33 -6.42
C PHE A 69 -3.69 5.37 -6.08
N ALA A 70 -3.50 6.00 -4.93
CA ALA A 70 -4.52 6.81 -4.29
C ALA A 70 -4.91 8.07 -5.07
N SER A 71 -3.97 8.71 -5.77
CA SER A 71 -4.25 9.94 -6.52
C SER A 71 -5.13 9.70 -7.75
N GLU A 72 -5.07 8.52 -8.33
CA GLU A 72 -5.82 8.17 -9.55
C GLU A 72 -7.02 7.27 -9.27
N GLY A 73 -7.09 6.65 -8.09
CA GLY A 73 -8.13 5.66 -7.80
C GLY A 73 -7.98 4.42 -8.68
N THR A 74 -6.75 3.98 -8.93
CA THR A 74 -6.43 2.86 -9.81
C THR A 74 -5.68 1.77 -9.06
N LEU A 75 -5.90 0.52 -9.44
CA LEU A 75 -5.18 -0.64 -8.94
C LEU A 75 -4.08 -1.03 -9.92
N LYS A 76 -2.89 -1.36 -9.42
CA LYS A 76 -1.84 -2.02 -10.16
C LYS A 76 -1.83 -3.51 -9.80
N VAL A 77 -2.05 -4.37 -10.79
CA VAL A 77 -2.06 -5.82 -10.59
C VAL A 77 -1.44 -6.50 -11.81
N ASP A 78 -0.43 -7.33 -11.56
CA ASP A 78 0.28 -8.12 -12.59
C ASP A 78 0.76 -7.28 -13.78
N GLY A 79 1.30 -6.09 -13.50
CA GLY A 79 1.83 -5.20 -14.53
C GLY A 79 0.81 -4.27 -15.18
N ASP A 80 -0.49 -4.48 -14.94
CA ASP A 80 -1.56 -3.67 -15.52
C ASP A 80 -2.12 -2.65 -14.54
N TRP A 81 -2.52 -1.49 -15.07
CA TRP A 81 -3.33 -0.52 -14.34
C TRP A 81 -4.81 -0.82 -14.60
N LYS A 82 -5.55 -1.15 -13.54
CA LYS A 82 -6.99 -1.40 -13.55
C LYS A 82 -7.69 -0.28 -12.82
N GLY A 83 -8.59 0.43 -13.51
CA GLY A 83 -9.35 1.52 -12.91
C GLY A 83 -10.39 2.09 -13.87
N GLY A 84 -11.36 2.84 -13.33
CA GLY A 84 -12.40 3.51 -14.13
C GLY A 84 -13.79 3.58 -13.50
N HIS A 85 -14.10 2.75 -12.49
CA HIS A 85 -15.47 2.70 -11.93
C HIS A 85 -15.47 2.64 -10.40
N GLY A 86 -15.55 3.80 -9.74
CA GLY A 86 -16.00 3.90 -8.34
C GLY A 86 -14.96 3.73 -7.23
N LEU A 87 -13.68 3.54 -7.54
CA LEU A 87 -12.64 3.54 -6.51
C LEU A 87 -12.37 4.98 -6.03
N THR A 88 -12.44 5.19 -4.72
CA THR A 88 -12.35 6.52 -4.12
C THR A 88 -10.89 6.90 -3.86
N LYS A 89 -10.50 8.08 -4.35
CA LYS A 89 -9.19 8.68 -4.07
C LYS A 89 -9.05 8.99 -2.59
N PHE A 90 -7.85 8.86 -2.03
CA PHE A 90 -7.61 9.27 -0.65
C PHE A 90 -7.63 10.79 -0.50
N ARG A 91 -8.09 11.24 0.65
CA ARG A 91 -8.06 12.63 1.09
C ARG A 91 -7.27 12.73 2.38
N ARG A 92 -6.69 13.91 2.60
CA ARG A 92 -6.05 14.20 3.89
C ARG A 92 -7.08 14.05 5.01
N GLY A 93 -6.72 13.30 6.05
CA GLY A 93 -7.59 12.97 7.17
C GLY A 93 -8.38 11.67 6.99
N ASP A 94 -8.32 11.03 5.82
CA ASP A 94 -8.87 9.67 5.67
C ASP A 94 -8.07 8.67 6.49
N ARG A 95 -8.77 7.67 7.02
CA ARG A 95 -8.18 6.46 7.58
C ARG A 95 -8.42 5.32 6.58
N VAL A 96 -7.35 4.64 6.21
CA VAL A 96 -7.37 3.60 5.17
C VAL A 96 -6.96 2.27 5.78
N GLY A 97 -7.72 1.23 5.46
CA GLY A 97 -7.42 -0.15 5.81
C GLY A 97 -7.01 -0.97 4.59
N VAL A 98 -5.97 -1.78 4.75
CA VAL A 98 -5.57 -2.82 3.80
C VAL A 98 -5.82 -4.16 4.45
N HIS A 99 -6.62 -5.00 3.79
CA HIS A 99 -7.05 -6.29 4.31
C HIS A 99 -6.58 -7.40 3.39
N VAL A 100 -6.01 -8.46 3.96
CA VAL A 100 -5.72 -9.71 3.27
C VAL A 100 -6.40 -10.85 4.01
N ASP A 101 -7.19 -11.61 3.27
CA ASP A 101 -7.78 -12.84 3.77
C ASP A 101 -6.97 -14.02 3.24
N MET A 102 -6.32 -14.73 4.15
CA MET A 102 -5.54 -15.93 3.89
C MET A 102 -6.25 -17.20 4.37
N THR A 103 -7.55 -17.13 4.68
CA THR A 103 -8.33 -18.33 4.95
C THR A 103 -8.51 -19.14 3.66
N ARG A 104 -7.99 -20.37 3.68
CA ARG A 104 -8.19 -21.39 2.66
C ARG A 104 -8.35 -22.75 3.32
#